data_AF-A0A838BCK8-F1
#
_entry.id   AF-A0A838BCK8-F1
#
_cell.length_a   1.000
_cell.length_b   1.000
_cell.length_c   1.000
_cell.angle_alpha   90.00
_cell.angle_beta   90.00
_cell.angle_gamma   90.00
#
_symmetry.space_group_name_H-M   'P 1'
#
loop_
_entity.id
_entity.type
_entity.pdbx_description
1 polymer ?
#
loop_
_entity_poly.entity_id
_entity_poly.type
_entity_poly.pdbx_seq_one_letter_code
_entity_poly.pdbx_strand_id
1 'polypeptide(L)'
;MWAHYGDSFFEICIEDDFQLLRQTLPDGNSFSRVSYADRLLDMGSNLQDPRKLAKWILSTKHHRWAYEREWRLFLPCQGLVD
;
A
#
# COMPACT_ATOMS: atom_id res chain seq x y z
N MET A 1 3.87 -11.72 2.70
CA MET A 1 2.84 -10.77 3.16
C MET A 1 2.70 -11.00 4.67
N TRP A 2 3.13 -10.06 5.51
CA TRP A 2 3.06 -10.23 6.96
C TRP A 2 1.77 -9.58 7.46
N ALA A 3 0.74 -10.39 7.68
CA ALA A 3 -0.46 -9.99 8.38
C ALA A 3 -0.18 -10.09 9.89
N HIS A 4 0.53 -9.10 10.40
CA HIS A 4 0.70 -8.95 11.84
C HIS A 4 -0.24 -7.83 12.29
N TYR A 5 -0.77 -7.92 13.52
CA TYR A 5 -1.64 -6.95 14.20
C TYR A 5 -3.16 -7.10 13.97
N GLY A 6 -3.70 -8.20 14.50
CA GLY A 6 -5.12 -8.39 14.75
C GLY A 6 -5.36 -9.89 14.83
N ASP A 7 -5.83 -10.39 15.98
CA ASP A 7 -6.10 -11.82 16.27
C ASP A 7 -7.17 -12.47 15.36
N SER A 8 -7.22 -12.08 14.08
CA SER A 8 -8.24 -12.41 13.08
C SER A 8 -7.65 -13.12 11.86
N PHE A 9 -6.33 -13.36 11.82
CA PHE A 9 -5.68 -14.09 10.74
C PHE A 9 -5.36 -15.52 11.18
N PHE A 10 -6.06 -16.49 10.58
CA PHE A 10 -5.94 -17.92 10.91
C PHE A 10 -4.89 -18.67 10.06
N GLU A 11 -4.34 -18.03 9.03
CA GLU A 11 -3.50 -18.67 8.03
C GLU A 11 -2.38 -17.76 7.52
N ILE A 12 -1.32 -18.37 6.97
CA ILE A 12 -0.15 -17.68 6.41
C ILE A 12 -0.12 -17.90 4.89
N CYS A 13 -0.07 -16.82 4.12
CA CYS A 13 0.19 -16.88 2.68
C CYS A 13 1.68 -17.18 2.44
N ILE A 14 1.97 -18.37 1.90
CA ILE A 14 3.34 -18.85 1.63
C ILE A 14 3.88 -18.28 0.30
N GLU A 15 3.02 -18.21 -0.72
CA GLU A 15 3.36 -17.71 -2.06
C GLU A 15 2.12 -17.09 -2.71
N ASP A 16 2.33 -16.04 -3.52
CA ASP A 16 1.30 -15.41 -4.35
C ASP A 16 1.92 -14.94 -5.67
N ASP A 17 1.24 -15.21 -6.80
CA ASP A 17 1.59 -14.60 -8.08
C ASP A 17 1.00 -13.19 -8.14
N PHE A 18 1.85 -12.22 -7.80
CA PHE A 18 1.45 -10.82 -7.79
C PHE A 18 0.97 -10.32 -9.15
N GLN A 19 1.45 -10.86 -10.28
CA GLN A 19 0.96 -10.43 -11.59
C GLN A 19 -0.47 -10.90 -11.81
N LEU A 20 -0.75 -12.16 -11.47
CA LEU A 20 -2.10 -12.72 -11.54
C LEU A 20 -3.06 -11.97 -10.61
N LEU A 21 -2.66 -11.71 -9.37
CA LEU A 21 -3.46 -10.92 -8.42
C LEU A 21 -3.82 -9.55 -9.00
N ARG A 22 -2.86 -8.89 -9.63
CA ARG A 22 -3.07 -7.55 -10.23
C ARG A 22 -4.04 -7.56 -11.41
N GLN A 23 -4.16 -8.69 -12.11
CA GLN A 23 -5.04 -8.87 -13.27
C GLN A 23 -6.46 -9.29 -12.87
N THR A 24 -6.63 -9.93 -11.71
CA THR A 24 -7.91 -10.50 -11.27
C THR A 24 -8.70 -9.59 -10.35
N LEU A 25 -8.10 -8.51 -9.82
CA LEU A 25 -8.82 -7.56 -8.98
C LEU A 25 -9.89 -6.77 -9.77
N PRO A 26 -11.04 -6.46 -9.15
CA PRO A 26 -12.05 -5.59 -9.76
C PRO A 26 -11.51 -4.21 -10.15
N ASP A 27 -12.16 -3.56 -11.10
CA ASP A 27 -11.83 -2.20 -11.53
C ASP A 27 -11.90 -1.19 -10.36
N GLY A 28 -11.08 -0.14 -10.44
CA GLY A 28 -10.99 0.91 -9.42
C GLY A 28 -10.07 0.58 -8.24
N ASN A 29 -9.66 -0.68 -8.09
CA ASN A 29 -8.57 -1.07 -7.20
C ASN A 29 -7.22 -0.59 -7.77
N SER A 30 -6.29 -0.24 -6.88
CA SER A 30 -4.94 0.15 -7.32
C SER A 30 -3.89 -0.31 -6.34
N PHE A 31 -2.75 -0.73 -6.87
CA PHE A 31 -1.57 -1.03 -6.07
C PHE A 31 -0.57 0.12 -6.15
N SER A 32 0.07 0.39 -5.01
CA SER A 32 1.22 1.25 -4.94
C SER A 32 2.39 0.49 -4.33
N ARG A 33 3.55 0.55 -4.98
CA ARG A 33 4.78 0.01 -4.41
C ARG A 33 5.25 0.97 -3.31
N VAL A 34 5.61 0.41 -2.15
CA VAL A 34 6.15 1.23 -1.06
C VAL A 34 7.51 1.78 -1.47
N SER A 35 7.65 3.10 -1.36
CA SER A 35 8.90 3.83 -1.52
C SER A 35 9.52 4.08 -0.16
N TYR A 36 10.85 4.08 -0.09
CA TYR A 36 11.58 4.26 1.15
C TYR A 36 12.43 5.52 1.07
N ALA A 37 12.29 6.43 2.04
CA ALA A 37 13.01 7.69 2.10
C ALA A 37 13.22 8.12 3.56
N ASP A 38 14.34 8.79 3.86
CA ASP A 38 14.64 9.30 5.22
C ASP A 38 13.87 10.58 5.57
N ARG A 39 13.41 11.28 4.54
CA ARG A 39 12.56 12.48 4.66
C ARG A 39 11.45 12.38 3.64
N LEU A 40 10.27 12.88 3.99
CA LEU A 40 9.22 13.08 3.01
C LEU A 40 9.74 14.09 1.98
N LEU A 41 9.75 13.69 0.71
CA LEU A 41 10.06 14.59 -0.39
C LEU A 41 9.08 15.77 -0.36
N ASP A 42 9.62 16.98 -0.49
CA ASP A 42 8.82 18.17 -0.68
C ASP A 42 8.12 18.06 -2.03
N MET A 43 6.81 17.78 -2.01
CA MET A 43 6.06 17.51 -3.24
C MET A 43 5.72 18.76 -4.04
N GLY A 44 6.23 19.92 -3.63
CA GLY A 44 5.87 21.19 -4.23
C GLY A 44 4.43 21.56 -3.91
N SER A 45 4.16 22.86 -3.88
CA SER A 45 2.85 23.44 -3.57
C SER A 45 1.76 23.19 -4.63
N ASN A 46 2.04 22.37 -5.65
CA ASN A 46 1.24 22.25 -6.88
C ASN A 46 0.51 20.91 -7.04
N LEU A 47 0.18 20.25 -5.93
CA LEU A 47 -0.63 19.03 -5.96
C LEU A 47 -2.11 19.35 -6.10
N GLN A 48 -2.59 19.36 -7.34
CA GLN A 48 -4.00 19.53 -7.69
C GLN A 48 -4.89 18.36 -7.25
N ASP A 49 -4.32 17.20 -6.90
CA ASP A 49 -5.07 15.98 -6.57
C ASP A 49 -4.72 15.45 -5.16
N PRO A 50 -5.56 15.71 -4.14
CA PRO A 50 -5.33 15.25 -2.78
C PRO A 50 -5.34 13.72 -2.64
N ARG A 51 -6.00 12.98 -3.55
CA ARG A 51 -6.01 11.50 -3.50
C ARG A 51 -4.66 10.94 -3.92
N LYS A 52 -4.00 11.54 -4.91
CA LYS A 52 -2.64 11.17 -5.30
C LYS A 52 -1.64 11.47 -4.19
N LEU A 53 -1.76 12.64 -3.55
CA LEU A 53 -0.96 13.00 -2.38
C LEU A 53 -1.14 11.99 -1.25
N ALA A 54 -2.39 11.66 -0.89
CA ALA A 54 -2.68 10.69 0.15
C ALA A 54 -2.07 9.31 -0.17
N LYS A 55 -2.26 8.80 -1.40
CA LYS A 55 -1.66 7.52 -1.82
C LYS A 55 -0.14 7.53 -1.70
N TRP A 56 0.52 8.62 -2.05
CA TRP A 56 1.97 8.74 -1.98
C TRP A 56 2.49 8.81 -0.53
N ILE A 57 1.86 9.63 0.32
CA ILE A 57 2.20 9.69 1.76
C ILE A 57 2.01 8.30 2.37
N LEU A 58 0.84 7.71 2.12
CA LEU A 58 0.50 6.35 2.52
C LEU A 58 1.27 5.30 1.71
N SER A 59 2.27 5.62 0.89
CA SER A 59 3.14 4.62 0.26
C SER A 59 4.60 4.92 0.53
N THR A 60 4.90 5.86 1.42
CA THR A 60 6.27 6.21 1.79
C THR A 60 6.54 5.72 3.22
N LYS A 61 7.63 4.97 3.39
CA LYS A 61 8.14 4.54 4.69
C LYS A 61 9.57 5.04 4.89
N HIS A 62 10.03 5.06 6.14
CA HIS A 62 11.42 5.37 6.44
C HIS A 62 12.37 4.27 5.93
N HIS A 63 13.56 4.63 5.43
CA HIS A 63 14.59 3.70 4.94
C HIS A 63 14.83 2.52 5.88
N ARG A 64 14.84 2.74 7.20
CA ARG A 64 15.05 1.69 8.21
C ARG A 64 14.11 0.47 8.10
N TRP A 65 13.05 0.54 7.27
CA TRP A 65 12.07 -0.52 6.99
C TRP A 65 12.25 -1.13 5.59
N ALA A 66 13.28 -0.72 4.82
CA ALA A 66 13.50 -1.11 3.43
C ALA A 66 14.00 -2.54 3.24
N TYR A 67 14.07 -3.33 4.31
CA TYR A 67 14.36 -4.76 4.23
C TYR A 67 13.18 -5.56 3.67
N GLU A 68 11.98 -4.98 3.61
CA GLU A 68 10.80 -5.59 3.01
C GLU A 68 10.56 -5.11 1.57
N ARG A 69 9.96 -5.99 0.75
CA ARG A 69 9.41 -5.63 -0.56
C ARG A 69 7.89 -5.54 -0.44
N GLU A 70 7.40 -4.35 -0.20
CA GLU A 70 5.99 -4.13 0.13
C GLU A 70 5.17 -3.46 -0.99
N TRP A 71 3.91 -3.86 -1.06
CA TRP A 71 2.87 -3.24 -1.89
C TRP A 71 1.67 -2.90 -1.02
N ARG A 72 0.99 -1.80 -1.32
CA ARG A 72 -0.26 -1.41 -0.67
C ARG A 72 -1.40 -1.45 -1.67
N LEU A 73 -2.48 -2.12 -1.28
CA LEU A 73 -3.74 -2.13 -2.01
C LEU A 73 -4.60 -0.97 -1.55
N PHE A 74 -5.09 -0.17 -2.50
CA PHE A 74 -6.07 0.88 -2.29
C PHE A 74 -7.37 0.47 -2.96
N LEU A 75 -8.41 0.31 -2.14
CA LEU A 75 -9.77 0.02 -2.58
C LEU A 75 -10.53 1.32 -2.85
N PRO A 76 -11.48 1.36 -3.79
CA PRO A 76 -12.33 2.52 -4.05
C PRO A 76 -13.41 2.71 -2.97
N CYS A 77 -13.59 1.74 -2.07
CA CYS A 77 -14.54 1.76 -0.98
C CYS A 77 -13.88 2.08 0.37
N GLN A 78 -14.69 2.52 1.32
CA GLN A 78 -14.28 2.65 2.72
C GLN A 78 -14.18 1.26 3.36
N GLY A 79 -13.15 1.04 4.17
CA GLY A 79 -13.05 -0.19 4.98
C GLY A 79 -14.22 -0.30 5.95
N LEU A 80 -14.63 -1.53 6.25
CA LEU A 80 -15.61 -1.78 7.31
C LEU A 80 -15.03 -1.27 8.64
N VAL A 81 -15.81 -0.46 9.34
CA VAL A 81 -15.53 -0.06 10.72
C VAL A 81 -16.50 -0.86 11.57
N ASP A 82 -16.00 -1.92 12.21
CA ASP A 82 -16.72 -2.63 13.27
C ASP A 82 -16.65 -1.84 14.59
#